data_AF-A0AAE0EAL6-F1
#
_entry.id   AF-A0AAE0EAL6-F1
#
_cell.length_a   1.000
_cell.length_b   1.000
_cell.length_c   1.000
_cell.angle_alpha   90.00
_cell.angle_beta   90.00
_cell.angle_gamma   90.00
#
_symmetry.space_group_name_H-M   'P 1'
#
loop_
_entity.id
_entity.type
_entity.pdbx_description
1 polymer ?
#
loop_
_entity_poly.entity_id
_entity_poly.type
_entity_poly.pdbx_seq_one_letter_code
_entity_poly.pdbx_strand_id
1 'polypeptide(L)'
;MSPGNIDLFAKDTLVEVSSDEGWLSGGWFVAKVLDPPPPSTTTSAKMKFLVEYQNLRCHDGSKLLRKLIDIKLVRPLPPPPPNDYKQQRFEVNDVVDANYNDGWWVGVVSKVWGEEEQRVYSVLLENPSRRINFRSSELRFHLDWVGDKWIQTQKQDKVSSEVGERRGKQMEAETSSEKRKRGMHLKFLFKGKECGRAEGGVDKIDVEDSSTTGVAAVDNIPYENQNILWLERSPVLRFVQSLEEFLLMPQKPHFRPLDECDVVSREGWALKHMMTFVNVVKETSKLQVNASGSIIDNLLKCLPELESHGFDVKDVRNCLLDMQTMIKSREHLQTKLEKVKCEIKIRTHEGTKINAELFDAIEELKLLEEKKARLISMNEENDFEIAKLKSSDSSLNEHIQNVEHSFVSLGVDNVLGTMLKVES
;
A
#
# COMPACT_ATOMS: atom_id res chain seq x y z
N MET A 1 -12.14 -0.53 31.75
CA MET A 1 -13.26 -1.45 31.95
C MET A 1 -13.90 -1.18 33.30
N SER A 2 -15.22 -1.11 33.32
CA SER A 2 -15.96 -1.11 34.58
C SER A 2 -15.92 -2.52 35.21
N PRO A 3 -15.89 -2.67 36.55
CA PRO A 3 -15.79 -3.98 37.22
C PRO A 3 -16.91 -4.99 36.87
N GLY A 4 -18.00 -4.55 36.24
CA GLY A 4 -19.13 -5.40 35.87
C GLY A 4 -19.01 -6.15 34.52
N ASN A 5 -17.88 -6.05 33.81
CA ASN A 5 -17.73 -6.60 32.45
C ASN A 5 -16.69 -7.73 32.34
N ILE A 6 -16.34 -8.36 33.45
CA ILE A 6 -15.29 -9.38 33.55
C ILE A 6 -15.69 -10.67 32.79
N ASP A 7 -16.98 -10.93 32.60
CA ASP A 7 -17.49 -12.10 31.88
C ASP A 7 -17.16 -12.08 30.37
N LEU A 8 -16.99 -10.91 29.75
CA LEU A 8 -16.60 -10.81 28.33
C LEU A 8 -15.18 -11.33 28.04
N PHE A 9 -14.36 -11.48 29.07
CA PHE A 9 -12.97 -11.94 28.98
C PHE A 9 -12.72 -13.11 29.92
N ALA A 10 -13.76 -13.87 30.25
CA ALA A 10 -13.64 -15.08 31.04
C ALA A 10 -12.77 -16.12 30.33
N LYS A 11 -12.22 -17.04 31.11
CA LYS A 11 -11.49 -18.20 30.58
C LYS A 11 -12.31 -18.93 29.51
N ASP A 12 -11.64 -19.38 28.47
CA ASP A 12 -12.17 -20.05 27.29
C ASP A 12 -13.06 -19.20 26.36
N THR A 13 -13.20 -17.90 26.63
CA THR A 13 -13.94 -16.97 25.76
C THR A 13 -13.09 -16.54 24.56
N LEU A 14 -13.74 -16.37 23.40
CA LEU A 14 -13.11 -15.82 22.20
C LEU A 14 -13.11 -14.29 22.23
N VAL A 15 -11.97 -13.73 21.88
CA VAL A 15 -11.67 -12.29 21.86
C VAL A 15 -10.90 -11.96 20.59
N GLU A 16 -10.88 -10.69 20.22
CA GLU A 16 -9.92 -10.18 19.24
C GLU A 16 -8.75 -9.52 19.96
N VAL A 17 -7.53 -9.85 19.54
CA VAL A 17 -6.31 -9.29 20.09
C VAL A 17 -5.50 -8.58 19.01
N SER A 18 -4.93 -7.44 19.38
CA SER A 18 -3.99 -6.70 18.54
C SER A 18 -2.57 -6.75 19.12
N SER A 19 -1.61 -6.23 18.37
CA SER A 19 -0.21 -6.10 18.77
C SER A 19 0.26 -4.68 18.48
N ASP A 20 1.11 -4.13 19.33
CA ASP A 20 1.85 -2.89 19.05
C ASP A 20 3.22 -3.18 18.42
N GLU A 21 3.72 -4.40 18.59
CA GLU A 21 5.03 -4.85 18.10
C GLU A 21 4.93 -5.84 16.93
N GLY A 22 5.90 -5.77 16.01
CA GLY A 22 6.10 -6.74 14.94
C GLY A 22 5.09 -6.66 13.78
N TRP A 23 5.01 -7.75 13.01
CA TRP A 23 4.16 -7.86 11.81
C TRP A 23 2.67 -8.02 12.10
N LEU A 24 2.30 -8.25 13.36
CA LEU A 24 0.90 -8.27 13.82
C LEU A 24 0.38 -6.86 14.14
N SER A 25 1.25 -5.85 14.07
CA SER A 25 0.89 -4.47 14.38
C SER A 25 -0.13 -3.93 13.38
N GLY A 26 -1.25 -3.40 13.89
CA GLY A 26 -2.36 -2.87 13.08
C GLY A 26 -3.44 -3.89 12.69
N GLY A 27 -3.27 -5.18 13.01
CA GLY A 27 -4.27 -6.22 12.79
C GLY A 27 -5.01 -6.64 14.07
N TRP A 28 -6.20 -7.20 13.91
CA TRP A 28 -6.99 -7.85 14.96
C TRP A 28 -7.14 -9.34 14.68
N PHE A 29 -6.71 -10.18 15.62
CA PHE A 29 -6.65 -11.63 15.44
C PHE A 29 -7.56 -12.31 16.47
N VAL A 30 -8.31 -13.32 16.03
CA VAL A 30 -9.17 -14.07 16.96
C VAL A 30 -8.31 -14.97 17.84
N ALA A 31 -8.53 -14.90 19.15
CA ALA A 31 -7.83 -15.69 20.15
C ALA A 31 -8.76 -16.12 21.27
N LYS A 32 -8.39 -17.20 21.97
CA LYS A 32 -9.07 -17.71 23.15
C LYS A 32 -8.35 -17.27 24.41
N VAL A 33 -9.07 -16.78 25.41
CA VAL A 33 -8.51 -16.46 26.72
C VAL A 33 -8.19 -17.75 27.49
N LEU A 34 -6.93 -17.97 27.86
CA LEU A 34 -6.52 -19.13 28.66
C LEU A 34 -6.55 -18.83 30.15
N ASP A 35 -5.97 -17.70 30.56
CA ASP A 35 -5.94 -17.25 31.95
C ASP A 35 -6.27 -15.74 32.02
N PRO A 36 -7.42 -15.36 32.61
CA PRO A 36 -7.76 -13.97 32.84
C PRO A 36 -6.95 -13.38 34.01
N PRO A 37 -6.71 -12.06 34.03
CA PRO A 37 -5.94 -11.41 35.09
C PRO A 37 -6.67 -11.50 36.45
N PRO A 38 -5.93 -11.60 37.57
CA PRO A 38 -6.52 -11.75 38.89
C PRO A 38 -7.36 -10.50 39.29
N PRO A 39 -8.47 -10.68 40.03
CA PRO A 39 -9.46 -9.64 40.27
C PRO A 39 -9.08 -8.52 41.28
N SER A 40 -7.82 -8.36 41.73
CA SER A 40 -7.49 -7.40 42.81
C SER A 40 -6.23 -6.52 42.61
N THR A 41 -6.49 -5.21 42.68
CA THR A 41 -5.70 -4.12 43.34
C THR A 41 -4.31 -3.73 42.84
N THR A 42 -3.99 -3.85 41.56
CA THR A 42 -2.89 -3.05 40.99
C THR A 42 -3.38 -2.20 39.82
N THR A 43 -2.90 -0.95 39.79
CA THR A 43 -3.13 0.07 38.77
C THR A 43 -3.25 -0.57 37.38
N SER A 44 -4.23 -0.14 36.58
CA SER A 44 -4.56 -0.63 35.22
C SER A 44 -3.39 -0.79 34.23
N ALA A 45 -2.20 -0.33 34.60
CA ALA A 45 -0.96 -0.37 33.83
C ALA A 45 -0.28 -1.75 33.71
N LYS A 46 -0.80 -2.85 34.31
CA LYS A 46 -0.16 -4.19 34.21
C LYS A 46 -1.12 -5.37 34.01
N MET A 47 -2.39 -5.15 33.69
CA MET A 47 -3.30 -6.28 33.41
C MET A 47 -2.97 -6.88 32.04
N LYS A 48 -2.50 -8.14 32.04
CA LYS A 48 -2.23 -8.91 30.82
C LYS A 48 -3.05 -10.19 30.80
N PHE A 49 -3.52 -10.57 29.61
CA PHE A 49 -4.22 -11.83 29.34
C PHE A 49 -3.25 -12.81 28.69
N LEU A 50 -3.26 -14.06 29.13
CA LEU A 50 -2.67 -15.15 28.35
C LEU A 50 -3.72 -15.62 27.34
N VAL A 51 -3.44 -15.46 26.06
CA VAL A 51 -4.34 -15.88 24.97
C VAL A 51 -3.69 -16.91 24.07
N GLU A 52 -4.50 -17.76 23.45
CA GLU A 52 -4.11 -18.70 22.40
C GLU A 52 -4.79 -18.29 21.10
N TYR A 53 -4.01 -17.95 20.06
CA TYR A 53 -4.56 -17.53 18.77
C TYR A 53 -5.28 -18.68 18.07
N GLN A 54 -6.38 -18.39 17.37
CA GLN A 54 -7.18 -19.43 16.73
C GLN A 54 -6.52 -19.99 15.46
N ASN A 55 -5.93 -19.10 14.65
CA ASN A 55 -5.38 -19.44 13.34
C ASN A 55 -3.85 -19.29 13.28
N LEU A 56 -3.23 -18.61 14.25
CA LEU A 56 -1.77 -18.48 14.31
C LEU A 56 -1.16 -19.66 15.05
N ARG A 57 -0.14 -20.27 14.44
CA ARG A 57 0.60 -21.40 14.99
C ARG A 57 1.99 -20.98 15.44
N CYS A 58 2.56 -21.73 16.38
CA CYS A 58 4.00 -21.70 16.63
C CYS A 58 4.74 -22.16 15.37
N HIS A 59 6.01 -21.78 15.24
CA HIS A 59 6.80 -22.04 14.04
C HIS A 59 6.91 -23.52 13.64
N ASP A 60 6.86 -24.43 14.62
CA ASP A 60 6.87 -25.87 14.38
C ASP A 60 5.53 -26.42 13.83
N GLY A 61 4.51 -25.56 13.68
CA GLY A 61 3.16 -25.89 13.25
C GLY A 61 2.36 -26.74 14.25
N SER A 62 3.00 -27.17 15.34
CA SER A 62 2.49 -28.24 16.21
C SER A 62 1.42 -27.75 17.16
N LYS A 63 1.52 -26.49 17.60
CA LYS A 63 0.64 -25.85 18.57
C LYS A 63 0.20 -24.47 18.10
N LEU A 64 -0.93 -24.02 18.62
CA LEU A 64 -1.40 -22.66 18.45
C LEU A 64 -0.50 -21.69 19.23
N LEU A 65 -0.27 -20.52 18.66
CA LEU A 65 0.56 -19.49 19.26
C LEU A 65 -0.10 -18.99 20.55
N ARG A 66 0.68 -18.86 21.63
CA ARG A 66 0.22 -18.29 22.90
C ARG A 66 1.03 -17.03 23.24
N LYS A 67 0.37 -15.97 23.70
CA LYS A 67 1.04 -14.71 24.03
C LYS A 67 0.38 -14.02 25.23
N LEU A 68 1.18 -13.29 26.00
CA LEU A 68 0.71 -12.38 27.05
C LEU A 68 0.44 -11.00 26.42
N ILE A 69 -0.83 -10.59 26.41
CA ILE A 69 -1.31 -9.37 25.75
C ILE A 69 -1.81 -8.38 26.79
N ASP A 70 -1.44 -7.11 26.67
CA ASP A 70 -1.97 -6.04 27.52
C ASP A 70 -3.48 -5.87 27.28
N ILE A 71 -4.25 -5.66 28.35
CA ILE A 71 -5.70 -5.45 28.29
C ILE A 71 -6.13 -4.38 27.28
N LYS A 72 -5.29 -3.38 27.01
CA LYS A 72 -5.56 -2.31 26.03
C LYS A 72 -5.63 -2.83 24.59
N LEU A 73 -5.04 -3.98 24.32
CA LEU A 73 -4.97 -4.61 23.01
C LEU A 73 -5.94 -5.80 22.89
N VAL A 74 -6.89 -5.95 23.83
CA VAL A 74 -7.89 -7.02 23.82
C VAL A 74 -9.29 -6.41 23.75
N ARG A 75 -10.13 -6.93 22.85
CA ARG A 75 -11.54 -6.56 22.72
C ARG A 75 -12.41 -7.82 22.53
N PRO A 76 -13.71 -7.79 22.83
CA PRO A 76 -14.56 -8.96 22.57
C PRO A 76 -14.68 -9.21 21.06
N LEU A 77 -15.34 -10.29 20.65
CA LEU A 77 -15.72 -10.43 19.25
C LEU A 77 -16.74 -9.34 18.86
N PRO A 78 -16.61 -8.73 17.67
CA PRO A 78 -17.62 -7.80 17.19
C PRO A 78 -18.95 -8.51 16.96
N PRO A 79 -20.09 -7.80 17.12
CA PRO A 79 -21.40 -8.37 16.89
C PRO A 79 -21.53 -8.87 15.44
N PRO A 80 -22.29 -9.94 15.20
CA PRO A 80 -22.58 -10.37 13.84
C PRO A 80 -23.30 -9.24 13.08
N PRO A 81 -23.04 -9.09 11.78
CA PRO A 81 -23.67 -8.07 10.97
C PRO A 81 -25.19 -8.28 10.91
N PRO A 82 -25.98 -7.22 10.72
CA PRO A 82 -27.45 -7.30 10.70
C PRO A 82 -28.02 -8.19 9.58
N ASN A 83 -27.28 -8.35 8.48
CA ASN A 83 -27.63 -9.16 7.31
C ASN A 83 -26.60 -10.29 7.15
N ASP A 84 -26.95 -11.32 6.37
CA ASP A 84 -26.00 -12.37 5.98
C ASP A 84 -24.69 -11.72 5.45
N TYR A 85 -23.53 -12.14 5.99
CA TYR A 85 -22.19 -11.65 5.61
C TYR A 85 -21.98 -11.64 4.08
N LYS A 86 -22.68 -12.53 3.37
CA LYS A 86 -22.63 -12.66 1.91
C LYS A 86 -23.35 -11.55 1.14
N GLN A 87 -24.16 -10.72 1.81
CA GLN A 87 -24.98 -9.69 1.18
C GLN A 87 -24.64 -8.27 1.64
N GLN A 88 -23.62 -8.09 2.48
CA GLN A 88 -23.19 -6.75 2.87
C GLN A 88 -22.67 -5.98 1.65
N ARG A 89 -23.21 -4.77 1.45
CA ARG A 89 -22.78 -3.90 0.37
C ARG A 89 -21.96 -2.77 0.96
N PHE A 90 -20.72 -2.68 0.51
CA PHE A 90 -19.82 -1.58 0.83
C PHE A 90 -19.82 -0.56 -0.32
N GLU A 91 -19.54 0.68 0.03
CA GLU A 91 -19.42 1.82 -0.87
C GLU A 91 -18.01 2.42 -0.76
N VAL A 92 -17.64 3.22 -1.75
CA VAL A 92 -16.37 3.95 -1.71
C VAL A 92 -16.36 4.87 -0.48
N ASN A 93 -15.22 4.91 0.21
CA ASN A 93 -14.95 5.59 1.47
C ASN A 93 -15.53 4.93 2.73
N ASP A 94 -16.16 3.75 2.62
CA ASP A 94 -16.46 2.95 3.81
C ASP A 94 -15.16 2.49 4.48
N VAL A 95 -15.13 2.63 5.81
CA VAL A 95 -14.07 2.08 6.65
C VAL A 95 -14.46 0.65 7.01
N VAL A 96 -13.60 -0.30 6.65
CA VAL A 96 -13.86 -1.73 6.75
C VAL A 96 -12.69 -2.43 7.46
N ASP A 97 -12.97 -3.55 8.12
CA ASP A 97 -11.97 -4.54 8.45
C ASP A 97 -11.93 -5.58 7.32
N ALA A 98 -10.76 -5.79 6.73
CA ALA A 98 -10.53 -6.81 5.72
C ALA A 98 -9.83 -8.04 6.32
N ASN A 99 -10.37 -9.22 6.06
CA ASN A 99 -9.74 -10.48 6.47
C ASN A 99 -8.58 -10.80 5.52
N TYR A 100 -7.36 -10.70 6.02
CA TYR A 100 -6.13 -10.92 5.26
C TYR A 100 -5.07 -11.53 6.17
N ASN A 101 -4.38 -12.58 5.72
CA ASN A 101 -3.35 -13.30 6.51
C ASN A 101 -3.82 -13.65 7.94
N ASP A 102 -5.00 -14.26 8.05
CA ASP A 102 -5.60 -14.72 9.32
C ASP A 102 -5.92 -13.62 10.35
N GLY A 103 -5.90 -12.35 9.94
CA GLY A 103 -6.26 -11.20 10.76
C GLY A 103 -7.21 -10.24 10.07
N TRP A 104 -7.85 -9.39 10.86
CA TRP A 104 -8.72 -8.31 10.43
C TRP A 104 -7.95 -6.99 10.41
N TRP A 105 -7.84 -6.40 9.23
CA TRP A 105 -7.03 -5.20 8.98
C TRP A 105 -7.92 -4.03 8.62
N VAL A 106 -7.72 -2.91 9.31
CA VAL A 106 -8.48 -1.68 9.04
C VAL A 106 -8.04 -1.12 7.68
N GLY A 107 -9.02 -0.76 6.86
CA GLY A 107 -8.79 -0.12 5.59
C GLY A 107 -10.01 0.62 5.06
N VAL A 108 -9.81 1.28 3.92
CA VAL A 108 -10.85 2.11 3.29
C VAL A 108 -11.16 1.59 1.90
N VAL A 109 -12.44 1.39 1.61
CA VAL A 109 -12.91 0.98 0.28
C VAL A 109 -12.62 2.12 -0.70
N SER A 110 -11.77 1.83 -1.67
CA SER A 110 -11.26 2.84 -2.60
C SER A 110 -11.91 2.76 -3.98
N LYS A 111 -12.34 1.56 -4.40
CA LYS A 111 -13.06 1.28 -5.65
C LYS A 111 -13.96 0.07 -5.47
N VAL A 112 -15.06 0.04 -6.19
CA VAL A 112 -15.97 -1.11 -6.28
C VAL A 112 -16.11 -1.48 -7.75
N TRP A 113 -15.96 -2.76 -8.06
CA TRP A 113 -16.05 -3.31 -9.41
C TRP A 113 -17.13 -4.39 -9.46
N GLY A 114 -17.72 -4.61 -10.64
CA GLY A 114 -18.71 -5.66 -10.86
C GLY A 114 -20.11 -5.31 -10.35
N GLU A 115 -21.09 -6.11 -10.76
CA GLU A 115 -22.49 -5.96 -10.37
C GLU A 115 -22.92 -7.12 -9.45
N GLU A 116 -23.88 -6.81 -8.58
CA GLU A 116 -24.52 -7.78 -7.67
C GLU A 116 -23.57 -8.72 -6.92
N GLU A 117 -23.63 -10.03 -7.19
CA GLU A 117 -22.91 -11.08 -6.45
C GLU A 117 -21.43 -11.21 -6.83
N GLN A 118 -21.00 -10.60 -7.94
CA GLN A 118 -19.60 -10.63 -8.40
C GLN A 118 -18.84 -9.36 -8.01
N ARG A 119 -19.34 -8.59 -7.04
CA ARG A 119 -18.69 -7.38 -6.58
C ARG A 119 -17.33 -7.65 -5.97
N VAL A 120 -16.34 -6.91 -6.45
CA VAL A 120 -14.97 -6.91 -5.94
C VAL A 120 -14.66 -5.52 -5.39
N TYR A 121 -14.19 -5.48 -4.15
CA TYR A 121 -13.89 -4.27 -3.40
C TYR A 121 -12.38 -4.07 -3.34
N SER A 122 -11.87 -3.00 -3.93
CA SER A 122 -10.47 -2.61 -3.76
C SER A 122 -10.33 -1.82 -2.46
N VAL A 123 -9.71 -2.38 -1.44
CA VAL A 123 -9.51 -1.74 -0.13
C VAL A 123 -8.06 -1.27 0.00
N LEU A 124 -7.87 -0.05 0.48
CA LEU A 124 -6.57 0.50 0.88
C LEU A 124 -6.35 0.19 2.36
N LEU A 125 -5.49 -0.77 2.67
CA LEU A 125 -5.06 -1.10 4.03
C LEU A 125 -3.93 -0.15 4.43
N GLU A 126 -3.91 0.29 5.68
CA GLU A 126 -2.85 1.13 6.24
C GLU A 126 -1.76 0.27 6.93
N ASN A 127 -0.53 0.79 7.01
CA ASN A 127 0.62 0.17 7.70
C ASN A 127 0.98 -1.28 7.31
N PRO A 128 1.65 -1.51 6.16
CA PRO A 128 2.02 -0.56 5.11
C PRO A 128 0.88 -0.32 4.13
N SER A 129 0.81 0.90 3.57
CA SER A 129 -0.23 1.26 2.59
C SER A 129 -0.24 0.31 1.38
N ARG A 130 -1.27 -0.53 1.29
CA ARG A 130 -1.44 -1.52 0.21
C ARG A 130 -2.86 -1.54 -0.29
N ARG A 131 -3.03 -1.70 -1.60
CA ARG A 131 -4.35 -1.87 -2.22
C ARG A 131 -4.56 -3.32 -2.58
N ILE A 132 -5.59 -3.95 -2.01
CA ILE A 132 -5.91 -5.36 -2.22
C ILE A 132 -7.40 -5.49 -2.59
N ASN A 133 -7.72 -6.48 -3.42
CA ASN A 133 -9.08 -6.75 -3.87
C ASN A 133 -9.71 -7.86 -3.02
N PHE A 134 -10.92 -7.62 -2.51
CA PHE A 134 -11.66 -8.52 -1.63
C PHE A 134 -13.07 -8.78 -2.14
N ARG A 135 -13.62 -9.94 -1.78
CA ARG A 135 -15.05 -10.24 -1.90
C ARG A 135 -15.82 -9.69 -0.70
N SER A 136 -17.14 -9.56 -0.81
CA SER A 136 -18.00 -9.17 0.32
C SER A 136 -17.79 -10.04 1.56
N SER A 137 -17.60 -11.35 1.39
CA SER A 137 -17.41 -12.30 2.49
C SER A 137 -16.10 -12.15 3.26
N GLU A 138 -15.16 -11.38 2.72
CA GLU A 138 -13.83 -11.14 3.29
C GLU A 138 -13.76 -9.76 3.97
N LEU A 139 -14.87 -9.02 3.99
CA LEU A 139 -14.97 -7.69 4.58
C LEU A 139 -16.05 -7.65 5.66
N ARG A 140 -15.88 -6.75 6.62
CA ARG A 140 -16.92 -6.31 7.56
C ARG A 140 -16.74 -4.82 7.82
N PHE A 141 -17.81 -4.13 8.26
CA PHE A 141 -17.65 -2.74 8.70
C PHE A 141 -16.70 -2.67 9.89
N HIS A 142 -15.83 -1.66 9.87
CA HIS A 142 -14.93 -1.41 10.99
C HIS A 142 -15.75 -0.92 12.20
N LEU A 143 -15.49 -1.53 13.36
CA LEU A 143 -16.09 -1.16 14.64
C LEU A 143 -14.98 -0.90 15.66
N ASP A 144 -15.11 0.21 16.38
CA ASP A 144 -14.27 0.57 17.51
C ASP A 144 -14.89 0.06 18.81
N TRP A 145 -14.07 -0.54 19.68
CA TRP A 145 -14.48 -0.94 21.02
C TRP A 145 -14.10 0.15 22.03
N VAL A 146 -15.05 1.00 22.41
CA VAL A 146 -14.81 2.17 23.26
C VAL A 146 -15.83 2.21 24.38
N GLY A 147 -15.36 2.34 25.63
CA GLY A 147 -16.25 2.50 26.79
C GLY A 147 -17.22 1.33 26.97
N ASP A 148 -16.75 0.10 26.74
CA ASP A 148 -17.53 -1.14 26.84
C ASP A 148 -18.68 -1.24 25.80
N LYS A 149 -18.58 -0.52 24.68
CA LYS A 149 -19.55 -0.54 23.58
C LYS A 149 -18.85 -0.59 22.21
N TRP A 150 -19.52 -1.20 21.24
CA TRP A 150 -19.13 -1.14 19.83
C TRP A 150 -19.68 0.11 19.17
N ILE A 151 -18.82 0.83 18.47
CA ILE A 151 -19.16 2.05 17.74
C ILE A 151 -18.73 1.86 16.28
N GLN A 152 -19.65 2.08 15.34
CA GLN A 152 -19.33 2.05 13.92
C GLN A 152 -18.69 3.37 13.49
N THR A 153 -17.53 3.27 12.85
CA THR A 153 -16.80 4.43 12.33
C THR A 153 -17.52 4.99 11.10
N GLN A 154 -17.61 6.32 11.01
CA GLN A 154 -18.22 6.99 9.86
C GLN A 154 -17.31 6.92 8.63
N LYS A 155 -17.91 7.10 7.43
CA LYS A 155 -17.17 7.16 6.16
C LYS A 155 -16.07 8.22 6.23
N GLN A 156 -14.94 7.95 5.56
CA GLN A 156 -13.87 8.93 5.47
C GLN A 156 -14.30 10.11 4.58
N ASP A 157 -14.31 11.32 5.13
CA ASP A 157 -14.70 12.53 4.40
C ASP A 157 -13.77 12.79 3.20
N LYS A 158 -14.35 13.24 2.09
CA LYS A 158 -13.60 13.74 0.93
C LYS A 158 -12.92 15.07 1.28
N VAL A 159 -11.79 15.02 1.98
CA VAL A 159 -10.89 16.16 2.09
C VAL A 159 -9.63 15.89 1.29
N SER A 160 -9.57 16.55 0.13
CA SER A 160 -8.42 16.90 -0.71
C SER A 160 -7.05 16.35 -0.30
N SER A 161 -6.55 15.39 -1.08
CA SER A 161 -5.10 15.19 -1.27
C SER A 161 -4.70 15.67 -2.67
N GLU A 162 -4.93 16.96 -2.94
CA GLU A 162 -4.11 17.70 -3.90
C GLU A 162 -2.88 18.21 -3.14
N VAL A 163 -1.85 17.38 -3.01
CA VAL A 163 -0.52 17.89 -2.64
C VAL A 163 0.14 18.35 -3.94
N GLY A 164 -0.16 19.60 -4.29
CA GLY A 164 0.58 20.35 -5.29
C GLY A 164 2.02 20.57 -4.83
N GLU A 165 2.94 20.27 -5.75
CA GLU A 165 4.34 20.69 -5.69
C GLU A 165 4.45 22.18 -5.34
N ARG A 166 5.15 22.50 -4.25
CA ARG A 166 5.83 23.79 -4.13
C ARG A 166 7.28 23.57 -3.72
N ARG A 167 8.17 23.86 -4.68
CA ARG A 167 9.60 24.01 -4.52
C ARG A 167 9.91 25.24 -3.65
N GLY A 168 10.82 25.03 -2.69
CA GLY A 168 11.95 25.89 -2.35
C GLY A 168 11.69 27.30 -1.80
N LYS A 169 12.08 27.48 -0.52
CA LYS A 169 13.08 28.50 -0.15
C LYS A 169 13.70 28.19 1.20
N GLN A 170 15.02 28.03 1.15
CA GLN A 170 15.97 28.05 2.25
C GLN A 170 16.09 29.50 2.76
N MET A 171 16.04 29.71 4.07
CA MET A 171 16.77 30.79 4.75
C MET A 171 17.13 30.36 6.16
N GLU A 172 18.40 30.62 6.47
CA GLU A 172 19.06 30.54 7.76
C GLU A 172 18.45 31.54 8.75
N ALA A 173 18.47 31.18 10.03
CA ALA A 173 18.69 32.12 11.12
C ALA A 173 19.22 31.36 12.33
N GLU A 174 20.49 31.60 12.64
CA GLU A 174 21.06 31.36 13.96
C GLU A 174 20.36 32.25 14.99
N THR A 175 20.16 31.75 16.21
CA THR A 175 20.62 32.45 17.43
C THR A 175 20.50 31.55 18.66
N SER A 176 21.69 31.21 19.17
CA SER A 176 22.07 31.06 20.58
C SER A 176 21.03 31.34 21.67
N SER A 177 20.86 30.40 22.60
CA SER A 177 21.10 30.68 24.03
C SER A 177 21.36 29.40 24.83
N GLU A 178 22.14 29.58 25.90
CA GLU A 178 23.03 28.63 26.54
C GLU A 178 22.46 27.89 27.76
N LYS A 179 23.07 26.71 28.01
CA LYS A 179 23.46 26.13 29.31
C LYS A 179 22.37 25.68 30.30
N ARG A 180 22.38 24.37 30.58
CA ARG A 180 23.10 23.85 31.77
C ARG A 180 23.43 22.35 31.67
N LYS A 181 24.74 22.09 31.75
CA LYS A 181 25.39 20.79 31.96
C LYS A 181 25.01 20.18 33.31
N ARG A 182 24.89 18.85 33.37
CA ARG A 182 25.76 17.96 34.17
C ARG A 182 25.84 16.61 33.45
N GLY A 183 27.03 16.30 32.95
CA GLY A 183 27.36 14.96 32.48
C GLY A 183 27.93 14.11 33.62
N MET A 184 28.04 12.82 33.37
CA MET A 184 29.28 12.07 33.62
C MET A 184 29.37 10.97 32.58
N HIS A 185 30.60 10.75 32.15
CA HIS A 185 31.01 10.17 30.90
C HIS A 185 31.96 9.02 31.24
N LEU A 186 31.83 7.88 30.58
CA LEU A 186 32.95 6.96 30.45
C LEU A 186 33.04 6.44 29.01
N LYS A 187 34.12 6.88 28.35
CA LYS A 187 34.58 6.48 27.02
C LYS A 187 34.96 5.00 27.03
N PHE A 188 34.54 4.27 26.01
CA PHE A 188 35.35 3.18 25.47
C PHE A 188 35.66 3.47 24.01
N LEU A 189 36.95 3.62 23.76
CA LEU A 189 37.58 3.82 22.47
C LEU A 189 37.93 2.43 21.93
N PHE A 190 37.23 1.94 20.90
CA PHE A 190 37.74 0.85 20.10
C PHE A 190 38.24 1.41 18.76
N LYS A 191 39.56 1.58 18.70
CA LYS A 191 40.29 1.85 17.47
C LYS A 191 40.55 0.50 16.82
N GLY A 192 39.92 0.27 15.67
CA GLY A 192 40.13 -0.92 14.86
C GLY A 192 41.59 -1.06 14.44
N LYS A 193 42.12 -2.27 14.55
CA LYS A 193 43.36 -2.68 13.90
C LYS A 193 43.16 -4.13 13.44
N GLU A 194 43.15 -4.31 12.13
CA GLU A 194 43.32 -5.62 11.49
C GLU A 194 44.63 -6.24 11.99
N CYS A 195 44.62 -7.54 12.29
CA CYS A 195 45.84 -8.28 12.58
C CYS A 195 45.98 -9.42 11.58
N GLY A 196 47.02 -9.32 10.76
CA GLY A 196 47.49 -10.37 9.90
C GLY A 196 48.24 -11.45 10.67
N ARG A 197 48.25 -12.63 10.06
CA ARG A 197 49.01 -13.83 10.40
C ARG A 197 50.48 -13.53 10.74
N ALA A 198 50.96 -14.04 11.86
CA ALA A 198 52.38 -14.32 12.09
C ALA A 198 52.51 -15.54 13.03
N GLU A 199 53.26 -16.54 12.56
CA GLU A 199 53.75 -17.65 13.37
C GLU A 199 55.01 -17.24 14.15
N GLY A 200 55.25 -17.90 15.28
CA GLY A 200 56.59 -18.10 15.83
C GLY A 200 56.74 -17.84 17.32
N GLY A 201 57.25 -18.86 18.04
CA GLY A 201 58.06 -18.67 19.23
C GLY A 201 57.47 -19.19 20.53
N VAL A 202 57.91 -20.40 20.92
CA VAL A 202 57.68 -21.08 22.20
C VAL A 202 58.48 -20.39 23.32
N ASP A 203 57.92 -20.29 24.52
CA ASP A 203 58.70 -20.56 25.74
C ASP A 203 57.84 -21.05 26.90
N LYS A 204 58.46 -21.99 27.63
CA LYS A 204 57.93 -22.84 28.70
C LYS A 204 57.60 -22.08 29.97
N ILE A 205 56.55 -22.52 30.66
CA ILE A 205 56.46 -22.43 32.12
C ILE A 205 56.04 -23.80 32.63
N ASP A 206 56.97 -24.49 33.29
CA ASP A 206 56.73 -25.67 34.12
C ASP A 206 56.22 -25.22 35.50
N VAL A 207 55.15 -25.83 36.03
CA VAL A 207 55.04 -26.23 37.45
C VAL A 207 54.14 -27.47 37.57
N GLU A 208 54.58 -28.32 38.50
CA GLU A 208 54.33 -29.72 38.78
C GLU A 208 52.90 -30.21 39.11
N ASP A 209 52.86 -31.53 38.97
CA ASP A 209 51.88 -32.56 39.21
C ASP A 209 51.37 -32.63 40.66
N SER A 210 50.11 -33.00 40.84
CA SER A 210 49.59 -33.61 42.06
C SER A 210 48.44 -34.54 41.70
N SER A 211 48.61 -35.79 42.10
CA SER A 211 47.97 -36.97 41.59
C SER A 211 46.55 -37.25 42.16
N THR A 212 45.68 -37.65 41.24
CA THR A 212 44.69 -38.73 41.26
C THR A 212 44.23 -39.32 42.61
N THR A 213 42.91 -39.27 42.88
CA THR A 213 42.11 -40.49 43.15
C THR A 213 40.61 -40.23 42.93
N GLY A 214 39.94 -41.10 42.16
CA GLY A 214 38.48 -41.18 42.11
C GLY A 214 37.86 -41.39 40.72
N VAL A 215 38.30 -42.39 39.96
CA VAL A 215 37.56 -42.84 38.77
C VAL A 215 36.41 -43.73 39.24
N ALA A 216 35.17 -43.29 39.01
CA ALA A 216 34.01 -44.16 38.98
C ALA A 216 33.08 -43.75 37.83
N ALA A 217 33.26 -44.47 36.72
CA ALA A 217 32.27 -44.83 35.70
C ALA A 217 31.30 -43.76 35.17
N VAL A 218 31.65 -43.14 34.03
CA VAL A 218 30.67 -42.77 32.99
C VAL A 218 31.32 -42.89 31.60
N ASP A 219 31.78 -44.10 31.24
CA ASP A 219 32.19 -44.37 29.86
C ASP A 219 31.04 -45.04 29.11
N ASN A 220 30.42 -44.23 28.25
CA ASN A 220 29.63 -44.52 27.03
C ASN A 220 28.40 -43.61 26.93
N ILE A 221 28.67 -42.32 26.78
CA ILE A 221 27.71 -41.38 26.21
C ILE A 221 28.18 -41.11 24.78
N PRO A 222 27.37 -41.34 23.72
CA PRO A 222 27.76 -41.06 22.34
C PRO A 222 28.26 -39.62 22.18
N TYR A 223 29.31 -39.40 21.38
CA TYR A 223 29.96 -38.10 21.16
C TYR A 223 28.99 -36.95 20.82
N GLU A 224 27.83 -37.25 20.22
CA GLU A 224 26.75 -36.28 19.96
C GLU A 224 26.17 -35.62 21.24
N ASN A 225 26.21 -36.30 22.38
CA ASN A 225 25.59 -35.81 23.61
C ASN A 225 26.48 -34.81 24.38
N GLN A 226 27.81 -34.89 24.29
CA GLN A 226 28.69 -33.94 25.00
C GLN A 226 28.58 -32.51 24.46
N ASN A 227 28.37 -32.36 23.14
CA ASN A 227 28.23 -31.06 22.50
C ASN A 227 26.87 -30.38 22.74
N ILE A 228 25.82 -31.15 23.00
CA ILE A 228 24.52 -30.63 23.42
C ILE A 228 24.54 -30.23 24.91
N LEU A 229 25.30 -30.98 25.72
CA LEU A 229 25.32 -30.81 27.17
C LEU A 229 25.90 -29.46 27.64
N TRP A 230 26.91 -28.90 26.98
CA TRP A 230 27.44 -27.60 27.39
C TRP A 230 26.55 -26.43 26.91
N LEU A 231 25.89 -26.59 25.76
CA LEU A 231 24.93 -25.61 25.24
C LEU A 231 23.73 -25.44 26.19
N GLU A 232 23.20 -26.55 26.70
CA GLU A 232 22.09 -26.55 27.67
C GLU A 232 22.51 -26.07 29.06
N ARG A 233 23.79 -26.23 29.42
CA ARG A 233 24.34 -25.80 30.72
C ARG A 233 24.67 -24.31 30.77
N SER A 234 24.95 -23.66 29.64
CA SER A 234 25.25 -22.22 29.61
C SER A 234 23.99 -21.36 29.88
N PRO A 235 23.99 -20.48 30.90
CA PRO A 235 22.92 -19.51 31.11
C PRO A 235 22.79 -18.50 29.98
N VAL A 236 23.92 -18.10 29.37
CA VAL A 236 23.95 -17.07 28.31
C VAL A 236 23.37 -17.62 27.01
N LEU A 237 23.73 -18.84 26.62
CA LEU A 237 23.17 -19.46 25.42
C LEU A 237 21.67 -19.77 25.59
N ARG A 238 21.25 -20.17 26.80
CA ARG A 238 19.81 -20.29 27.12
C ARG A 238 19.06 -18.98 27.01
N PHE A 239 19.66 -17.86 27.42
CA PHE A 239 19.06 -16.55 27.22
C PHE A 239 18.88 -16.25 25.72
N VAL A 240 19.90 -16.51 24.89
CA VAL A 240 19.79 -16.26 23.45
C VAL A 240 18.74 -17.17 22.78
N GLN A 241 18.64 -18.43 23.20
CA GLN A 241 17.58 -19.34 22.74
C GLN A 241 16.16 -18.86 23.10
N SER A 242 16.03 -18.02 24.14
CA SER A 242 14.75 -17.44 24.55
C SER A 242 14.36 -16.16 23.79
N LEU A 243 15.24 -15.64 22.94
CA LEU A 243 14.93 -14.47 22.10
C LEU A 243 13.85 -14.81 21.07
N GLU A 244 13.06 -13.80 20.72
CA GLU A 244 11.91 -13.94 19.83
C GLU A 244 12.29 -14.60 18.50
N GLU A 245 13.46 -14.28 17.94
CA GLU A 245 13.93 -14.82 16.67
C GLU A 245 14.17 -16.35 16.73
N PHE A 246 14.62 -16.88 17.87
CA PHE A 246 14.76 -18.34 18.08
C PHE A 246 13.43 -19.02 18.44
N LEU A 247 12.46 -18.29 19.00
CA LEU A 247 11.11 -18.81 19.19
C LEU A 247 10.35 -18.87 17.86
N LEU A 248 10.55 -17.84 17.02
CA LEU A 248 9.99 -17.71 15.69
C LEU A 248 10.65 -18.64 14.69
N MET A 249 11.91 -19.00 14.87
CA MET A 249 12.60 -19.98 14.03
C MET A 249 13.48 -20.87 14.92
N PRO A 250 12.93 -21.92 15.55
CA PRO A 250 13.69 -22.80 16.42
C PRO A 250 14.83 -23.49 15.69
N GLN A 251 16.05 -23.28 16.19
CA GLN A 251 17.28 -23.83 15.62
C GLN A 251 17.90 -24.86 16.57
N LYS A 252 18.56 -25.86 16.00
CA LYS A 252 19.41 -26.82 16.73
C LYS A 252 20.79 -26.89 16.07
N PRO A 253 21.57 -25.80 16.11
CA PRO A 253 22.89 -25.74 15.50
C PRO A 253 23.82 -26.76 16.15
N HIS A 254 24.59 -27.47 15.32
CA HIS A 254 25.46 -28.54 15.79
C HIS A 254 26.82 -28.04 16.27
N PHE A 255 27.25 -26.85 15.83
CA PHE A 255 28.53 -26.22 16.18
C PHE A 255 29.81 -27.08 16.01
N ARG A 256 29.76 -28.25 15.35
CA ARG A 256 30.92 -29.11 15.01
C ARG A 256 32.22 -28.37 14.65
N PRO A 257 32.24 -27.30 13.84
CA PRO A 257 33.49 -26.57 13.57
C PRO A 257 34.19 -25.98 14.80
N LEU A 258 33.47 -25.79 15.91
CA LEU A 258 33.99 -25.26 17.17
C LEU A 258 34.60 -26.34 18.07
N ASP A 259 34.57 -27.62 17.68
CA ASP A 259 35.23 -28.69 18.42
C ASP A 259 36.75 -28.50 18.49
N GLU A 260 37.32 -27.87 17.45
CA GLU A 260 38.73 -27.50 17.34
C GLU A 260 39.09 -26.24 18.14
N CYS A 261 38.10 -25.48 18.63
CA CYS A 261 38.33 -24.28 19.44
C CYS A 261 38.69 -24.64 20.88
N ASP A 262 39.51 -23.80 21.50
CA ASP A 262 39.82 -23.88 22.92
C ASP A 262 38.54 -23.81 23.77
N VAL A 263 38.53 -24.57 24.87
CA VAL A 263 37.34 -24.72 25.73
C VAL A 263 36.89 -23.38 26.32
N VAL A 264 37.82 -22.43 26.50
CA VAL A 264 37.55 -21.11 27.11
C VAL A 264 36.77 -20.21 26.15
N SER A 265 37.08 -20.24 24.86
CA SER A 265 36.50 -19.33 23.85
C SER A 265 35.31 -19.94 23.09
N ARG A 266 35.12 -21.26 23.17
CA ARG A 266 34.07 -22.00 22.45
C ARG A 266 32.67 -21.42 22.65
N GLU A 267 32.33 -21.07 23.89
CA GLU A 267 31.04 -20.45 24.21
C GLU A 267 30.87 -19.08 23.54
N GLY A 268 31.94 -18.28 23.50
CA GLY A 268 31.93 -16.97 22.84
C GLY A 268 31.70 -17.06 21.33
N TRP A 269 32.30 -18.05 20.67
CA TRP A 269 32.06 -18.31 19.25
C TRP A 269 30.64 -18.77 18.97
N ALA A 270 30.11 -19.72 19.75
CA ALA A 270 28.72 -20.13 19.61
C ALA A 270 27.76 -18.96 19.83
N LEU A 271 28.00 -18.12 20.84
CA LEU A 271 27.24 -16.90 21.08
C LEU A 271 27.28 -15.94 19.88
N LYS A 272 28.46 -15.72 19.28
CA LYS A 272 28.61 -14.91 18.05
C LYS A 272 27.69 -15.44 16.95
N HIS A 273 27.73 -16.74 16.66
CA HIS A 273 26.91 -17.31 15.58
C HIS A 273 25.41 -17.26 15.89
N MET A 274 25.00 -17.56 17.12
CA MET A 274 23.60 -17.43 17.53
C MET A 274 23.08 -16.00 17.40
N MET A 275 23.87 -15.02 17.86
CA MET A 275 23.49 -13.61 17.74
C MET A 275 23.51 -13.14 16.27
N THR A 276 24.41 -13.69 15.45
CA THR A 276 24.42 -13.44 14.00
C THR A 276 23.13 -13.93 13.35
N PHE A 277 22.65 -15.13 13.70
CA PHE A 277 21.35 -15.63 13.23
C PHE A 277 20.19 -14.72 13.66
N VAL A 278 20.14 -14.32 14.95
CA VAL A 278 19.15 -13.37 15.47
C VAL A 278 19.15 -12.08 14.66
N ASN A 279 20.31 -11.49 14.44
CA ASN A 279 20.43 -10.25 13.67
C ASN A 279 19.98 -10.43 12.22
N VAL A 280 20.33 -11.55 11.57
CA VAL A 280 19.91 -11.81 10.20
C VAL A 280 18.39 -11.92 10.10
N VAL A 281 17.75 -12.70 10.97
CA VAL A 281 16.28 -12.85 11.00
C VAL A 281 15.62 -11.51 11.28
N LYS A 282 16.10 -10.80 12.29
CA LYS A 282 15.58 -9.49 12.69
C LYS A 282 15.69 -8.45 11.57
N GLU A 283 16.86 -8.32 10.95
CA GLU A 283 17.06 -7.37 9.87
C GLU A 283 16.25 -7.77 8.63
N THR A 284 16.13 -9.07 8.32
CA THR A 284 15.26 -9.56 7.25
C THR A 284 13.80 -9.14 7.49
N SER A 285 13.30 -9.24 8.73
CA SER A 285 11.93 -8.83 9.08
C SER A 285 11.66 -7.33 8.95
N LYS A 286 12.70 -6.50 9.03
CA LYS A 286 12.60 -5.03 8.93
C LYS A 286 12.79 -4.51 7.51
N LEU A 287 13.14 -5.36 6.55
CA LEU A 287 13.39 -4.93 5.18
C LEU A 287 12.12 -4.33 4.58
N GLN A 288 12.27 -3.11 4.07
CA GLN A 288 11.21 -2.38 3.39
C GLN A 288 11.36 -2.50 1.87
N VAL A 289 10.26 -2.24 1.15
CA VAL A 289 10.21 -2.29 -0.33
C VAL A 289 11.19 -1.31 -1.00
N ASN A 290 11.63 -0.28 -0.27
CA ASN A 290 12.63 0.71 -0.70
C ASN A 290 14.05 0.43 -0.18
N ALA A 291 14.28 -0.71 0.47
CA ALA A 291 15.60 -1.09 0.94
C ALA A 291 16.57 -1.23 -0.24
N SER A 292 17.83 -0.84 -0.02
CA SER A 292 18.89 -1.04 -1.00
C SER A 292 19.18 -2.53 -1.17
N GLY A 293 19.37 -2.99 -2.41
CA GLY A 293 19.78 -4.37 -2.71
C GLY A 293 21.06 -4.81 -1.98
N SER A 294 21.97 -3.85 -1.71
CA SER A 294 23.19 -4.11 -0.95
C SER A 294 22.97 -4.63 0.46
N ILE A 295 21.84 -4.29 1.11
CA ILE A 295 21.50 -4.80 2.44
C ILE A 295 21.16 -6.29 2.35
N ILE A 296 20.36 -6.67 1.35
CA ILE A 296 19.99 -8.07 1.10
C ILE A 296 21.25 -8.89 0.77
N ASP A 297 22.14 -8.35 -0.06
CA ASP A 297 23.40 -9.03 -0.42
C ASP A 297 24.30 -9.26 0.82
N ASN A 298 24.38 -8.28 1.71
CA ASN A 298 25.13 -8.41 2.96
C ASN A 298 24.54 -9.51 3.87
N LEU A 299 23.21 -9.58 4.00
CA LEU A 299 22.55 -10.61 4.79
C LEU A 299 22.75 -12.01 4.19
N LEU A 300 22.59 -12.13 2.87
CA LEU A 300 22.83 -13.38 2.13
C LEU A 300 24.28 -13.88 2.30
N LYS A 301 25.24 -12.96 2.40
CA LYS A 301 26.66 -13.28 2.61
C LYS A 301 26.95 -13.89 3.99
N CYS A 302 26.13 -13.61 5.01
CA CYS A 302 26.29 -14.18 6.35
C CYS A 302 25.76 -15.62 6.46
N LEU A 303 24.85 -16.04 5.56
CA LEU A 303 24.17 -17.32 5.65
C LEU A 303 25.08 -18.56 5.53
N PRO A 304 26.10 -18.61 4.64
CA PRO A 304 26.95 -19.78 4.50
C PRO A 304 27.75 -20.11 5.78
N GLU A 305 28.20 -19.09 6.51
CA GLU A 305 28.90 -19.28 7.78
C GLU A 305 27.95 -19.81 8.87
N LEU A 306 26.67 -19.46 8.85
CA LEU A 306 25.68 -20.03 9.75
C LEU A 306 25.35 -21.49 9.38
N GLU A 307 25.17 -21.79 8.09
CA GLU A 307 24.92 -23.16 7.61
C GLU A 307 26.03 -24.13 8.01
N SER A 308 27.30 -23.70 7.92
CA SER A 308 28.44 -24.54 8.30
C SER A 308 28.47 -24.90 9.80
N HIS A 309 27.77 -24.12 10.63
CA HIS A 309 27.62 -24.36 12.07
C HIS A 309 26.29 -25.05 12.42
N GLY A 310 25.51 -25.45 11.41
CA GLY A 310 24.31 -26.26 11.56
C GLY A 310 23.01 -25.47 11.71
N PHE A 311 23.01 -24.17 11.39
CA PHE A 311 21.77 -23.39 11.34
C PHE A 311 20.98 -23.72 10.06
N ASP A 312 19.65 -23.88 10.19
CA ASP A 312 18.74 -23.93 9.06
C ASP A 312 18.32 -22.51 8.65
N VAL A 313 18.87 -22.05 7.54
CA VAL A 313 18.65 -20.70 7.00
C VAL A 313 17.90 -20.72 5.66
N LYS A 314 17.35 -21.87 5.24
CA LYS A 314 16.72 -22.01 3.91
C LYS A 314 15.57 -21.04 3.71
N ASP A 315 14.70 -20.90 4.71
CA ASP A 315 13.52 -20.04 4.60
C ASP A 315 13.91 -18.55 4.53
N VAL A 316 14.87 -18.13 5.37
CA VAL A 316 15.42 -16.76 5.33
C VAL A 316 16.13 -16.49 4.01
N ARG A 317 16.89 -17.47 3.48
CA ARG A 317 17.56 -17.38 2.18
C ARG A 317 16.54 -17.18 1.06
N ASN A 318 15.50 -18.02 1.01
CA ASN A 318 14.45 -17.93 0.00
C ASN A 318 13.72 -16.60 0.10
N CYS A 319 13.35 -16.17 1.31
CA CYS A 319 12.72 -14.87 1.56
C CYS A 319 13.57 -13.71 1.04
N LEU A 320 14.88 -13.70 1.32
CA LEU A 320 15.80 -12.67 0.85
C LEU A 320 15.93 -12.67 -0.68
N LEU A 321 15.99 -13.84 -1.31
CA LEU A 321 16.03 -13.98 -2.77
C LEU A 321 14.73 -13.47 -3.41
N ASP A 322 13.57 -13.86 -2.87
CA ASP A 322 12.27 -13.38 -3.34
C ASP A 322 12.17 -11.86 -3.24
N MET A 323 12.55 -11.28 -2.11
CA MET A 323 12.63 -9.82 -1.94
C MET A 323 13.57 -9.17 -2.98
N GLN A 324 14.72 -9.79 -3.29
CA GLN A 324 15.63 -9.30 -4.31
C GLN A 324 14.98 -9.31 -5.72
N THR A 325 14.23 -10.35 -6.06
CA THR A 325 13.49 -10.42 -7.34
C THR A 325 12.40 -9.35 -7.42
N MET A 326 11.68 -9.11 -6.32
CA MET A 326 10.64 -8.09 -6.25
C MET A 326 11.20 -6.68 -6.42
N ILE A 327 12.38 -6.38 -5.84
CA ILE A 327 13.06 -5.09 -6.02
C ILE A 327 13.43 -4.88 -7.49
N LYS A 328 14.04 -5.88 -8.15
CA LYS A 328 14.38 -5.80 -9.59
C LYS A 328 13.14 -5.61 -10.47
N SER A 329 12.05 -6.32 -10.17
CA SER A 329 10.77 -6.17 -10.88
C SER A 329 10.19 -4.76 -10.72
N ARG A 330 10.28 -4.18 -9.52
CA ARG A 330 9.85 -2.80 -9.25
C ARG A 330 10.64 -1.78 -10.07
N GLU A 331 11.98 -1.89 -10.12
CA GLU A 331 12.84 -0.99 -10.90
C GLU A 331 12.42 -0.99 -12.37
N HIS A 332 12.19 -2.17 -12.95
CA HIS A 332 11.69 -2.33 -14.31
C HIS A 332 10.32 -1.69 -14.54
N LEU A 333 9.38 -1.90 -13.61
CA LEU A 333 8.05 -1.28 -13.68
C LEU A 333 8.12 0.25 -13.59
N GLN A 334 9.04 0.80 -12.78
CA GLN A 334 9.26 2.24 -12.71
C GLN A 334 9.76 2.80 -14.04
N THR A 335 10.69 2.12 -14.72
CA THR A 335 11.14 2.54 -16.06
C THR A 335 10.00 2.54 -17.08
N LYS A 336 9.15 1.50 -17.06
CA LYS A 336 7.96 1.43 -17.93
C LYS A 336 6.96 2.55 -17.62
N LEU A 337 6.73 2.82 -16.34
CA LEU A 337 5.83 3.89 -15.89
C LEU A 337 6.30 5.25 -16.39
N GLU A 338 7.59 5.56 -16.27
CA GLU A 338 8.13 6.82 -16.77
C GLU A 338 8.02 6.94 -18.30
N LYS A 339 8.22 5.84 -19.05
CA LYS A 339 7.96 5.83 -20.50
C LYS A 339 6.52 6.16 -20.85
N VAL A 340 5.55 5.53 -20.18
CA VAL A 340 4.11 5.80 -20.38
C VAL A 340 3.77 7.24 -20.01
N LYS A 341 4.33 7.76 -18.92
CA LYS A 341 4.14 9.14 -18.49
C LYS A 341 4.65 10.15 -19.52
N CYS A 342 5.80 9.89 -20.15
CA CYS A 342 6.30 10.70 -21.26
C CYS A 342 5.36 10.67 -22.47
N GLU A 343 4.86 9.48 -22.86
CA GLU A 343 3.90 9.36 -23.97
C GLU A 343 2.60 10.14 -23.68
N ILE A 344 2.04 10.03 -22.47
CA ILE A 344 0.86 10.78 -22.06
C ILE A 344 1.09 12.29 -22.20
N LYS A 345 2.25 12.80 -21.76
CA LYS A 345 2.59 14.23 -21.90
C LYS A 345 2.61 14.66 -23.36
N ILE A 346 3.22 13.86 -24.25
CA ILE A 346 3.26 14.15 -25.70
C ILE A 346 1.85 14.19 -26.26
N ARG A 347 1.04 13.15 -26.02
CA ARG A 347 -0.35 13.08 -26.50
C ARG A 347 -1.25 14.18 -25.95
N THR A 348 -1.03 14.59 -24.70
CA THR A 348 -1.76 15.72 -24.10
C THR A 348 -1.43 17.01 -24.83
N HIS A 349 -0.15 17.25 -25.13
CA HIS A 349 0.27 18.44 -25.88
C HIS A 349 -0.28 18.43 -27.32
N GLU A 350 -0.22 17.30 -28.02
CA GLU A 350 -0.85 17.13 -29.35
C GLU A 350 -2.35 17.43 -29.29
N GLY A 351 -3.06 16.89 -28.29
CA GLY A 351 -4.48 17.16 -28.08
C GLY A 351 -4.79 18.64 -27.84
N THR A 352 -3.94 19.36 -27.08
CA THR A 352 -4.12 20.81 -26.91
C THR A 352 -3.94 21.59 -28.21
N LYS A 353 -3.01 21.16 -29.08
CA LYS A 353 -2.81 21.80 -30.39
C LYS A 353 -4.01 21.59 -31.30
N ILE A 354 -4.51 20.34 -31.38
CA ILE A 354 -5.70 20.01 -32.16
C ILE A 354 -6.92 20.78 -31.65
N ASN A 355 -7.10 20.89 -30.34
CA ASN A 355 -8.22 21.65 -29.77
C ASN A 355 -8.15 23.14 -30.10
N ALA A 356 -6.96 23.74 -30.18
CA ALA A 356 -6.79 25.12 -30.61
C ALA A 356 -7.14 25.29 -32.10
N GLU A 357 -6.63 24.40 -32.97
CA GLU A 357 -6.97 24.41 -34.41
C GLU A 357 -8.47 24.19 -34.64
N LEU A 358 -9.12 23.33 -33.84
CA LEU A 358 -10.56 23.12 -33.88
C LEU A 358 -11.33 24.38 -33.47
N PHE A 359 -10.87 25.08 -32.43
CA PHE A 359 -11.49 26.33 -31.99
C PHE A 359 -11.44 27.40 -33.08
N ASP A 360 -10.29 27.56 -33.74
CA ASP A 360 -10.11 28.49 -34.85
C ASP A 360 -11.05 28.15 -36.03
N ALA A 361 -11.15 26.86 -36.39
CA ALA A 361 -12.06 26.40 -37.45
C ALA A 361 -13.55 26.62 -37.11
N ILE A 362 -13.94 26.50 -35.84
CA ILE A 362 -15.30 26.77 -35.37
C ILE A 362 -15.65 28.26 -35.56
N GLU A 363 -14.73 29.17 -35.23
CA GLU A 363 -14.93 30.60 -35.46
C GLU A 363 -15.02 30.95 -36.95
N GLU A 364 -14.18 30.32 -37.80
CA GLU A 364 -14.29 30.50 -39.26
C GLU A 364 -15.64 30.02 -39.81
N LEU A 365 -16.13 28.86 -39.36
CA LEU A 365 -17.45 28.34 -39.76
C LEU A 365 -18.57 29.31 -39.38
N LYS A 366 -18.52 29.88 -38.18
CA LYS A 366 -19.51 30.86 -37.71
C LYS A 366 -19.54 32.11 -38.61
N LEU A 367 -18.38 32.65 -38.98
CA LEU A 367 -18.30 33.79 -39.90
C LEU A 367 -18.86 33.47 -41.29
N LEU A 368 -18.62 32.25 -41.79
CA LEU A 368 -19.18 31.78 -43.05
C LEU A 368 -20.70 31.60 -43.00
N GLU A 369 -21.25 31.11 -41.89
CA GLU A 369 -22.70 31.00 -41.68
C GLU A 369 -23.37 32.38 -41.67
N GLU A 370 -22.78 33.37 -40.99
CA GLU A 370 -23.27 34.75 -41.02
C GLU A 370 -23.21 35.34 -42.44
N LYS A 371 -22.12 35.08 -43.18
CA LYS A 371 -22.00 35.52 -44.58
C LYS A 371 -23.07 34.87 -45.46
N LYS A 372 -23.34 33.57 -45.27
CA LYS A 372 -24.40 32.84 -45.98
C LYS A 372 -25.76 33.47 -45.69
N ALA A 373 -26.09 33.78 -44.44
CA ALA A 373 -27.36 34.42 -44.08
C ALA A 373 -27.54 35.79 -44.76
N ARG A 374 -26.48 36.61 -44.80
CA ARG A 374 -26.50 37.91 -45.51
C ARG A 374 -26.76 37.76 -47.01
N LEU A 375 -26.10 36.81 -47.66
CA LEU A 375 -26.28 36.56 -49.09
C LEU A 375 -27.68 36.06 -49.43
N ILE A 376 -28.26 35.20 -48.58
CA ILE A 376 -29.65 34.75 -48.74
C ILE A 376 -30.62 35.94 -48.69
N SER A 377 -30.48 36.81 -47.69
CA SER A 377 -31.33 38.00 -47.55
C SER A 377 -31.20 38.98 -48.73
N MET A 378 -29.98 39.24 -49.22
CA MET A 378 -29.78 40.05 -50.42
C MET A 378 -30.41 39.42 -51.66
N ASN A 379 -30.38 38.08 -51.78
CA ASN A 379 -31.00 37.40 -52.90
C ASN A 379 -32.53 37.49 -52.85
N GLU A 380 -33.13 37.34 -51.66
CA GLU A 380 -34.57 37.53 -51.46
C GLU A 380 -35.02 38.96 -51.82
N GLU A 381 -34.24 39.98 -51.46
CA GLU A 381 -34.51 41.38 -51.85
C GLU A 381 -34.42 41.58 -53.38
N ASN A 382 -33.40 41.01 -54.01
CA ASN A 382 -33.28 41.05 -55.48
C ASN A 382 -34.44 40.30 -56.15
N ASP A 383 -34.84 39.13 -55.66
CA ASP A 383 -35.97 38.37 -56.17
C ASP A 383 -37.28 39.17 -56.05
N PHE A 384 -37.46 39.91 -54.95
CA PHE A 384 -38.59 40.82 -54.76
C PHE A 384 -38.59 41.97 -55.77
N GLU A 385 -37.46 42.65 -56.00
CA GLU A 385 -37.37 43.71 -56.99
C GLU A 385 -37.55 43.18 -58.43
N ILE A 386 -37.03 41.99 -58.74
CA ILE A 386 -37.28 41.32 -60.02
C ILE A 386 -38.78 41.06 -60.21
N ALA A 387 -39.48 40.58 -59.18
CA ALA A 387 -40.93 40.34 -59.25
C ALA A 387 -41.72 41.65 -59.50
N LYS A 388 -41.34 42.74 -58.84
CA LYS A 388 -41.95 44.06 -59.03
C LYS A 388 -41.71 44.60 -60.45
N LEU A 389 -40.49 44.50 -60.96
CA LEU A 389 -40.16 44.89 -62.34
C LEU A 389 -40.95 44.07 -63.36
N LYS A 390 -41.08 42.75 -63.16
CA LYS A 390 -41.92 41.89 -64.02
C LYS A 390 -43.39 42.29 -64.02
N SER A 391 -43.94 42.70 -62.88
CA SER A 391 -45.32 43.21 -62.80
C SER A 391 -45.48 44.52 -63.57
N SER A 392 -44.51 45.44 -63.44
CA SER A 392 -44.53 46.71 -64.16
C SER A 392 -44.38 46.52 -65.67
N ASP A 393 -43.51 45.60 -66.09
CA ASP A 393 -43.33 45.19 -67.49
C ASP A 393 -44.64 44.67 -68.08
N SER A 394 -45.33 43.79 -67.35
CA SER A 394 -46.64 43.25 -67.77
C SER A 394 -47.70 44.34 -67.93
N SER A 395 -47.77 45.29 -67.00
CA SER A 395 -48.72 46.42 -67.06
C SER A 395 -48.43 47.38 -68.21
N LEU A 396 -47.15 47.70 -68.45
CA LEU A 396 -46.75 48.52 -69.59
C LEU A 396 -47.07 47.82 -70.92
N ASN A 397 -46.82 46.52 -71.00
CA ASN A 397 -47.14 45.72 -72.18
C ASN A 397 -48.65 45.69 -72.47
N GLU A 398 -49.49 45.57 -71.45
CA GLU A 398 -50.95 45.69 -71.58
C GLU A 398 -51.37 47.08 -72.11
N HIS A 399 -50.78 48.16 -71.58
CA HIS A 399 -51.03 49.51 -72.10
C HIS A 399 -50.60 49.66 -73.57
N ILE A 400 -49.44 49.12 -73.95
CA ILE A 400 -48.97 49.14 -75.35
C ILE A 400 -49.97 48.42 -76.24
N GLN A 401 -50.40 47.21 -75.88
CA GLN A 401 -51.40 46.46 -76.64
C GLN A 401 -52.72 47.21 -76.77
N ASN A 402 -53.17 47.89 -75.70
CA ASN A 402 -54.38 48.73 -75.76
C ASN A 402 -54.20 49.94 -76.70
N VAL A 403 -53.04 50.60 -76.68
CA VAL A 403 -52.73 51.71 -77.62
C VAL A 403 -52.73 51.19 -79.05
N GLU A 404 -52.04 50.07 -79.32
CA GLU A 404 -52.01 49.44 -80.63
C GLU A 404 -53.41 49.07 -81.12
N HIS A 405 -54.24 48.47 -80.27
CA HIS A 405 -55.63 48.15 -80.58
C HIS A 405 -56.45 49.42 -80.87
N SER A 406 -56.29 50.49 -80.07
CA SER A 406 -56.98 51.75 -80.29
C SER A 406 -56.58 52.42 -81.61
N PHE A 407 -55.29 52.38 -81.96
CA PHE A 407 -54.76 52.89 -83.23
C PHE A 407 -55.37 52.15 -84.42
N VAL A 408 -55.42 50.81 -84.36
CA VAL A 408 -56.08 49.99 -85.39
C VAL A 408 -57.56 50.33 -85.51
N SER A 409 -58.29 50.46 -84.39
CA SER A 409 -59.72 50.80 -84.40
C SER A 409 -60.03 52.18 -84.99
N LEU A 410 -59.22 53.21 -84.67
CA LEU A 410 -59.35 54.56 -85.24
C LEU A 410 -59.08 54.58 -86.76
N GLY A 411 -58.15 53.73 -87.23
CA GLY A 411 -57.92 53.54 -88.66
C GLY A 411 -59.12 52.94 -89.38
N VAL A 412 -59.83 52.00 -88.73
CA VAL A 412 -61.05 51.39 -89.29
C VAL A 412 -62.22 52.38 -89.28
N ASP A 413 -62.44 53.10 -88.18
CA ASP A 413 -63.56 54.04 -88.04
C ASP A 413 -63.42 55.30 -88.93
N ASN A 414 -62.20 55.84 -89.09
CA ASN A 414 -61.99 56.99 -89.99
C ASN A 414 -62.06 56.62 -91.48
N VAL A 415 -61.76 55.37 -91.85
CA VAL A 415 -61.92 54.89 -93.23
C VAL A 415 -63.40 54.60 -93.53
N LEU A 416 -64.17 54.06 -92.58
CA LEU A 416 -65.62 53.86 -92.74
C LEU A 416 -66.41 55.18 -92.72
N GLY A 417 -66.03 56.14 -91.87
CA GLY A 417 -66.67 57.45 -91.77
C GLY A 417 -66.38 58.38 -92.96
N THR A 418 -65.26 58.19 -93.67
CA THR A 418 -64.97 58.91 -94.91
C THR A 418 -65.64 58.29 -96.13
N MET A 419 -65.88 56.97 -96.15
CA MET A 419 -66.69 56.33 -97.22
C MET A 419 -68.17 56.75 -97.17
N LEU A 420 -68.77 56.97 -95.99
CA LEU A 420 -70.17 57.40 -95.89
C LEU A 420 -70.42 58.88 -96.20
N LYS A 421 -69.36 59.70 -96.36
CA LYS A 421 -69.47 61.12 -96.73
C LYS A 421 -69.19 61.41 -98.21
N VAL A 422 -68.92 60.38 -99.02
CA VAL A 422 -68.70 60.51 -100.46
C VAL A 422 -69.95 60.12 -101.27
N GLU A 423 -71.05 59.72 -100.62
CA GLU A 423 -72.34 59.35 -101.29
C GLU A 423 -73.54 60.26 -100.93
N SER A 424 -73.36 61.53 -100.53
CA SER A 424 -74.48 62.48 -100.41
C SER A 424 -74.27 63.80 -101.15
#